data_AF-A0AA94EG94-F1
#
_entry.id   AF-A0AA94EG94-F1
#
_cell.length_a   1.000
_cell.length_b   1.000
_cell.length_c   1.000
_cell.angle_alpha   90.00
_cell.angle_beta   90.00
_cell.angle_gamma   90.00
#
_symmetry.space_group_name_H-M   'P 1'
#
loop_
_entity.id
_entity.type
_entity.pdbx_description
1 polymer ?
#
loop_
_entity_poly.entity_id
_entity_poly.type
_entity_poly.pdbx_seq_one_letter_code
_entity_poly.pdbx_strand_id
1 'polypeptide(L)'
;MRTHDIQMLRSHGEGFMNQNQAIIIPKLLNDRGVIIDEDIEDHPVSYTKIASWICDHENLLREHDYIGGPLRAWSSGFRGLGCAYGVTDSDEEISNEWIDNYCVITEAIEGSNVTAEDVIKYRLSISFECRCGYTSNVAPEGIPNEHKTKRLTSLKGRCTKCSSSSVPPADLIKSWKRT
;
A
#
# COMPACT_ATOMS: atom_id res chain seq x y z
N MET A 1 11.20 -50.06 -10.35
CA MET A 1 10.56 -48.74 -10.39
C MET A 1 9.50 -48.70 -9.30
N ARG A 2 9.77 -48.04 -8.18
CA ARG A 2 8.80 -47.78 -7.12
C ARG A 2 8.66 -46.27 -7.00
N THR A 3 7.49 -45.78 -7.38
CA THR A 3 7.03 -44.41 -7.21
C THR A 3 7.14 -44.04 -5.73
N HIS A 4 7.88 -42.97 -5.44
CA HIS A 4 7.92 -42.38 -4.11
C HIS A 4 6.65 -41.54 -3.98
N ASP A 5 5.73 -42.02 -3.16
CA ASP A 5 4.58 -41.25 -2.69
C ASP A 5 5.10 -40.11 -1.80
N ILE A 6 5.12 -38.90 -2.36
CA ILE A 6 5.25 -37.67 -1.56
C ILE A 6 3.91 -37.49 -0.86
N GLN A 7 3.84 -37.90 0.41
CA GLN A 7 2.73 -37.55 1.28
C GLN A 7 2.70 -36.02 1.45
N MET A 8 1.79 -35.37 0.72
CA MET A 8 1.34 -34.03 1.05
C MET A 8 0.67 -34.08 2.43
N LEU A 9 1.41 -33.63 3.44
CA LEU A 9 0.82 -33.27 4.73
C LEU A 9 -0.11 -32.08 4.49
N ARG A 10 -1.40 -32.38 4.33
CA ARG A 10 -2.49 -31.42 4.49
C ARG A 10 -2.60 -31.10 5.98
N SER A 11 -1.92 -30.05 6.43
CA SER A 11 -2.26 -29.36 7.67
C SER A 11 -3.38 -28.35 7.38
N HIS A 12 -4.34 -28.33 8.29
CA HIS A 12 -5.56 -27.53 8.22
C HIS A 12 -5.29 -26.03 8.33
N GLY A 13 -5.85 -25.23 7.43
CA GLY A 13 -6.38 -23.89 7.74
C GLY A 13 -5.39 -22.74 7.98
N GLU A 14 -4.15 -22.82 7.52
CA GLU A 14 -3.26 -21.65 7.49
C GLU A 14 -3.43 -20.94 6.15
N GLY A 15 -3.95 -19.72 6.20
CA GLY A 15 -4.08 -18.86 5.03
C GLY A 15 -2.71 -18.60 4.43
N PHE A 16 -2.38 -19.35 3.38
CA PHE A 16 -1.10 -19.21 2.68
C PHE A 16 -1.02 -17.84 2.03
N MET A 17 -0.04 -17.05 2.43
CA MET A 17 0.30 -15.81 1.74
C MET A 17 0.63 -16.15 0.29
N ASN A 18 -0.04 -15.49 -0.66
CA ASN A 18 0.35 -15.68 -2.05
C ASN A 18 1.76 -15.08 -2.24
N GLN A 19 2.57 -15.66 -3.14
CA GLN A 19 3.96 -15.21 -3.36
C GLN A 19 4.06 -13.70 -3.66
N ASN A 20 2.99 -13.09 -4.19
CA ASN A 20 2.96 -11.65 -4.47
C ASN A 20 2.95 -10.82 -3.19
N GLN A 21 2.21 -11.21 -2.16
CA GLN A 21 2.16 -10.51 -0.87
C GLN A 21 3.51 -10.61 -0.13
N ALA A 22 4.21 -11.74 -0.22
CA ALA A 22 5.58 -11.93 0.30
C ALA A 22 6.58 -10.94 -0.30
N ILE A 23 6.31 -10.47 -1.52
CA ILE A 23 7.16 -9.49 -2.20
C ILE A 23 6.68 -8.05 -1.95
N ILE A 24 5.37 -7.83 -1.80
CA ILE A 24 4.79 -6.48 -1.68
C ILE A 24 4.93 -5.93 -0.25
N ILE A 25 4.67 -6.76 0.77
CA ILE A 25 4.69 -6.31 2.18
C ILE A 25 6.07 -5.75 2.58
N PRO A 26 7.20 -6.44 2.33
CA PRO A 26 8.53 -5.91 2.64
C PRO A 26 8.82 -4.58 1.95
N LYS A 27 8.40 -4.44 0.68
CA LYS A 27 8.62 -3.21 -0.09
C LYS A 27 7.88 -2.02 0.53
N LEU A 28 6.62 -2.22 0.92
CA LEU A 28 5.81 -1.18 1.56
C LEU A 28 6.35 -0.81 2.94
N LEU A 29 6.78 -1.81 3.72
CA LEU A 29 7.39 -1.58 5.03
C LEU A 29 8.70 -0.81 4.92
N ASN A 30 9.59 -1.20 4.00
CA ASN A 30 10.85 -0.48 3.78
C ASN A 30 10.64 0.96 3.28
N ASP A 31 9.54 1.23 2.58
CA ASP A 31 9.28 2.56 1.99
C ASP A 31 8.58 3.52 2.97
N ARG A 32 7.69 3.01 3.83
CA ARG A 32 6.82 3.82 4.69
C ARG A 32 6.98 3.57 6.18
N GLY A 33 7.62 2.48 6.58
CA GLY A 33 7.66 2.02 7.97
C GLY A 33 6.31 1.52 8.49
N VAL A 34 5.27 1.43 7.64
CA VAL A 34 3.93 1.00 8.03
C VAL A 34 3.17 0.38 6.86
N ILE A 35 2.34 -0.60 7.20
CA ILE A 35 1.37 -1.22 6.31
C ILE A 35 0.07 -1.47 7.07
N ILE A 36 -1.07 -1.26 6.42
CA ILE A 36 -2.40 -1.58 6.91
C ILE A 36 -3.06 -2.66 6.06
N ASP A 37 -4.13 -3.26 6.57
CA ASP A 37 -4.97 -4.25 5.91
C ASP A 37 -5.40 -3.84 4.51
N GLU A 38 -5.77 -2.58 4.32
CA GLU A 38 -6.18 -2.08 2.99
C GLU A 38 -5.04 -1.96 1.97
N ASP A 39 -3.78 -2.01 2.40
CA ASP A 39 -2.64 -2.06 1.46
C ASP A 39 -2.48 -3.44 0.82
N ILE A 40 -3.13 -4.47 1.40
CA ILE A 40 -2.96 -5.86 1.00
C ILE A 40 -4.26 -6.40 0.41
N GLU A 41 -4.33 -6.37 -0.92
CA GLU A 41 -5.41 -6.99 -1.66
C GLU A 41 -5.43 -8.52 -1.43
N ASP A 42 -6.64 -9.08 -1.33
CA ASP A 42 -6.90 -10.53 -1.26
C ASP A 42 -6.09 -11.27 -0.17
N HIS A 43 -6.00 -10.72 1.04
CA HIS A 43 -5.31 -11.40 2.13
C HIS A 43 -6.05 -12.68 2.57
N PRO A 44 -5.34 -13.81 2.76
CA PRO A 44 -5.95 -15.09 3.14
C PRO A 44 -6.43 -15.15 4.60
N VAL A 45 -6.30 -14.07 5.37
CA VAL A 45 -6.73 -13.98 6.78
C VAL A 45 -7.66 -12.79 6.94
N SER A 46 -8.55 -12.85 7.94
CA SER A 46 -9.35 -11.69 8.31
C SER A 46 -8.44 -10.48 8.55
N TYR A 47 -8.89 -9.31 8.10
CA TYR A 47 -8.23 -8.01 8.31
C TYR A 47 -7.76 -7.81 9.76
N THR A 48 -8.57 -8.24 10.75
CA THR A 48 -8.23 -8.20 12.19
C THR A 48 -7.01 -9.02 12.62
N LYS A 49 -6.59 -10.01 11.80
CA LYS A 49 -5.48 -10.92 12.08
C LYS A 49 -4.22 -10.59 11.30
N ILE A 50 -4.27 -9.60 10.40
CA ILE A 50 -3.16 -9.30 9.50
C ILE A 50 -1.91 -8.89 10.27
N ALA A 51 -2.10 -8.10 11.34
CA ALA A 51 -1.01 -7.63 12.17
C ALA A 51 -0.25 -8.77 12.85
N SER A 52 -0.98 -9.70 13.49
CA SER A 52 -0.40 -10.89 14.10
C SER A 52 0.33 -11.73 13.06
N TRP A 53 -0.32 -11.98 11.93
CA TRP A 53 0.25 -12.81 10.87
C TRP A 53 1.57 -12.23 10.35
N ILE A 54 1.61 -10.93 10.05
CA ILE A 54 2.82 -10.25 9.58
C ILE A 54 3.95 -10.32 10.62
N CYS A 55 3.65 -10.06 11.90
CA CYS A 55 4.63 -10.17 12.98
C CYS A 55 5.15 -11.61 13.14
N ASP A 56 4.28 -12.62 13.06
CA ASP A 56 4.67 -14.04 13.19
C ASP A 56 5.54 -14.53 12.02
N HIS A 57 5.48 -13.84 10.87
CA HIS A 57 6.20 -14.19 9.64
C HIS A 57 7.33 -13.20 9.29
N GLU A 58 7.85 -12.43 10.26
CA GLU A 58 8.92 -11.45 10.02
C GLU A 58 10.14 -12.04 9.30
N ASN A 59 10.54 -13.28 9.64
CA ASN A 59 11.66 -13.96 8.97
C ASN A 59 11.42 -14.15 7.46
N LEU A 60 10.20 -14.51 7.06
CA LEU A 60 9.82 -14.64 5.65
C LEU A 60 9.91 -13.28 4.94
N LEU A 61 9.50 -12.21 5.62
CA LEU A 61 9.61 -10.86 5.05
C LEU A 61 11.07 -10.44 4.86
N ARG A 62 11.96 -10.85 5.77
CA ARG A 62 13.42 -10.61 5.66
C ARG A 62 14.05 -11.42 4.52
N GLU A 63 13.57 -12.64 4.25
CA GLU A 63 13.96 -13.41 3.06
C GLU A 63 13.55 -12.71 1.74
N HIS A 64 12.56 -11.84 1.82
CA HIS A 64 12.07 -10.99 0.72
C HIS A 64 12.48 -9.51 0.88
N ASP A 65 13.69 -9.28 1.41
CA ASP A 65 14.37 -7.98 1.48
C ASP A 65 13.77 -6.96 2.46
N TYR A 66 13.01 -7.35 3.48
CA TYR A 66 12.69 -6.45 4.59
C TYR A 66 13.97 -6.12 5.40
N ILE A 67 14.36 -4.84 5.44
CA ILE A 67 15.62 -4.37 6.06
C ILE A 67 15.40 -3.57 7.35
N GLY A 68 14.15 -3.35 7.72
CA GLY A 68 13.77 -2.54 8.87
C GLY A 68 13.91 -3.25 10.22
N GLY A 69 13.42 -2.57 11.25
CA GLY A 69 13.48 -2.98 12.65
C GLY A 69 12.48 -4.08 13.02
N PRO A 70 12.27 -4.34 14.32
CA PRO A 70 11.21 -5.22 14.79
C PRO A 70 9.81 -4.70 14.42
N LEU A 71 8.93 -5.61 13.99
CA LEU A 71 7.55 -5.26 13.64
C LEU A 71 6.65 -5.20 14.88
N ARG A 72 5.78 -4.19 14.94
CA ARG A 72 4.78 -4.03 16.00
C ARG A 72 3.37 -3.94 15.43
N ALA A 73 2.45 -4.69 16.01
CA ALA A 73 1.04 -4.61 15.66
C ALA A 73 0.46 -3.22 15.97
N TRP A 74 -0.39 -2.73 15.07
CA TRP A 74 -1.09 -1.47 15.17
C TRP A 74 -2.58 -1.64 14.84
N SER A 75 -3.43 -0.81 15.44
CA SER A 75 -4.84 -0.69 15.04
C SER A 75 -5.39 0.71 15.28
N SER A 76 -6.36 1.11 14.45
CA SER A 76 -7.06 2.40 14.60
C SER A 76 -7.86 2.47 15.90
N GLY A 77 -8.21 1.32 16.51
CA GLY A 77 -8.98 1.28 17.75
C GLY A 77 -10.35 1.97 17.65
N PHE A 78 -10.97 1.94 16.46
CA PHE A 78 -12.27 2.56 16.17
C PHE A 78 -12.28 4.10 16.30
N ARG A 79 -11.15 4.78 16.09
CA ARG A 79 -11.00 6.24 16.19
C ARG A 79 -11.75 7.09 15.14
N GLY A 80 -12.70 6.52 14.39
CA GLY A 80 -13.64 7.26 13.56
C GLY A 80 -13.44 7.17 12.04
N LEU A 81 -12.39 6.48 11.56
CA LEU A 81 -12.05 6.31 10.14
C LEU A 81 -12.24 4.87 9.66
N GLY A 82 -13.27 4.18 10.19
CA GLY A 82 -13.34 2.73 10.05
C GLY A 82 -12.31 1.99 10.91
N CYS A 83 -12.26 0.67 10.77
CA CYS A 83 -11.36 -0.20 11.53
C CYS A 83 -10.21 -0.61 10.64
N ALA A 84 -9.02 -0.06 10.88
CA ALA A 84 -7.80 -0.44 10.17
C ALA A 84 -6.88 -1.19 11.12
N TYR A 85 -6.22 -2.22 10.61
CA TYR A 85 -5.27 -3.06 11.34
C TYR A 85 -3.99 -3.16 10.52
N GLY A 86 -2.84 -3.15 11.18
CA GLY A 86 -1.57 -3.10 10.45
C GLY A 86 -0.38 -3.42 11.31
N VAL A 87 0.81 -3.19 10.75
CA VAL A 87 2.06 -3.22 11.50
C VAL A 87 2.89 -1.99 11.20
N THR A 88 3.66 -1.58 12.20
CA THR A 88 4.66 -0.51 12.09
C THR A 88 6.05 -1.09 12.34
N ASP A 89 7.03 -0.57 11.62
CA ASP A 89 8.44 -0.71 11.94
C ASP A 89 8.75 0.11 13.20
N SER A 90 9.35 -0.53 14.22
CA SER A 90 9.65 0.18 15.46
C SER A 90 10.79 1.20 15.36
N ASP A 91 11.62 1.13 14.32
CA ASP A 91 12.78 2.02 14.14
C ASP A 91 12.39 3.35 13.46
N GLU A 92 11.25 3.38 12.77
CA GLU A 92 10.76 4.55 12.01
C GLU A 92 9.91 5.54 12.85
N GLU A 93 9.66 5.24 14.13
CA GLU A 93 8.87 6.08 15.07
C GLU A 93 7.57 6.69 14.48
N ILE A 94 6.80 5.89 13.72
CA ILE A 94 5.57 6.35 13.07
C ILE A 94 4.47 6.67 14.10
N SER A 95 3.95 7.91 14.07
CA SER A 95 2.91 8.35 15.00
C SER A 95 1.51 7.87 14.58
N ASN A 96 0.62 7.68 15.56
CA ASN A 96 -0.80 7.35 15.28
C ASN A 96 -1.46 8.41 14.37
N GLU A 97 -1.15 9.69 14.59
CA GLU A 97 -1.68 10.77 13.77
C GLU A 97 -1.23 10.66 12.30
N TRP A 98 0.00 10.19 12.05
CA TRP A 98 0.46 9.94 10.68
C TRP A 98 -0.39 8.86 10.01
N ILE A 99 -0.64 7.74 10.70
CA ILE A 99 -1.39 6.60 10.18
C ILE A 99 -2.88 6.94 10.00
N ASP A 100 -3.47 7.67 10.95
CA ASP A 100 -4.86 8.11 10.85
C ASP A 100 -5.03 9.02 9.61
N ASN A 101 -4.13 9.98 9.40
CA ASN A 101 -4.15 10.84 8.21
C ASN A 101 -3.92 10.06 6.91
N TYR A 102 -3.03 9.06 6.93
CA TYR A 102 -2.82 8.15 5.81
C TYR A 102 -4.14 7.48 5.39
N CYS A 103 -4.88 6.90 6.35
CA CYS A 103 -6.18 6.27 6.08
C CYS A 103 -7.16 7.26 5.43
N VAL A 104 -7.33 8.47 6.01
CA VAL A 104 -8.22 9.51 5.45
C VAL A 104 -7.91 9.82 4.00
N ILE A 105 -6.63 10.02 3.70
CA ILE A 105 -6.19 10.46 2.39
C ILE A 105 -6.42 9.37 1.34
N THR A 106 -6.23 8.11 1.72
CA THR A 106 -6.41 7.00 0.80
C THR A 106 -7.87 6.62 0.56
N GLU A 107 -8.80 6.99 1.45
CA GLU A 107 -10.23 6.75 1.27
C GLU A 107 -10.94 7.85 0.46
N ALA A 108 -10.41 9.09 0.44
CA ALA A 108 -11.10 10.23 -0.12
C ALA A 108 -10.20 11.07 -1.05
N ILE A 109 -10.26 10.80 -2.36
CA ILE A 109 -9.70 11.69 -3.39
C ILE A 109 -10.74 12.71 -3.83
N GLU A 110 -12.01 12.28 -3.90
CA GLU A 110 -13.14 13.13 -4.25
C GLU A 110 -13.60 13.94 -3.03
N GLY A 111 -13.49 15.26 -3.11
CA GLY A 111 -13.95 16.18 -2.07
C GLY A 111 -12.94 16.51 -0.98
N SER A 112 -11.76 15.89 -0.98
CA SER A 112 -10.74 16.18 0.01
C SER A 112 -9.85 17.38 -0.37
N ASN A 113 -9.31 18.07 0.62
CA ASN A 113 -8.31 19.13 0.43
C ASN A 113 -6.90 18.56 0.17
N VAL A 114 -6.80 17.29 -0.25
CA VAL A 114 -5.53 16.58 -0.42
C VAL A 114 -4.69 17.24 -1.50
N THR A 115 -3.44 17.50 -1.15
CA THR A 115 -2.43 18.10 -2.01
C THR A 115 -1.48 17.02 -2.56
N ALA A 116 -0.70 17.37 -3.57
CA ALA A 116 0.35 16.48 -4.04
C ALA A 116 1.48 16.32 -3.01
N GLU A 117 1.67 17.28 -2.10
CA GLU A 117 2.58 17.16 -0.97
C GLU A 117 2.15 16.09 0.03
N ASP A 118 0.84 15.96 0.30
CA ASP A 118 0.31 14.87 1.11
C ASP A 118 0.64 13.51 0.46
N VAL A 119 0.39 13.37 -0.83
CA VAL A 119 0.74 12.16 -1.60
C VAL A 119 2.23 11.82 -1.46
N ILE A 120 3.10 12.82 -1.52
CA ILE A 120 4.55 12.62 -1.34
C ILE A 120 4.89 12.20 0.09
N LYS A 121 4.29 12.87 1.09
CA LYS A 121 4.49 12.59 2.52
C LYS A 121 4.13 11.15 2.86
N TYR A 122 3.06 10.63 2.26
CA TYR A 122 2.54 9.29 2.51
C TYR A 122 3.03 8.24 1.50
N ARG A 123 3.98 8.60 0.63
CA ARG A 123 4.56 7.73 -0.42
C ARG A 123 3.52 7.05 -1.30
N LEU A 124 2.47 7.78 -1.66
CA LEU A 124 1.40 7.30 -2.53
C LEU A 124 1.69 7.65 -3.99
N SER A 125 1.20 6.83 -4.92
CA SER A 125 1.23 7.19 -6.35
C SER A 125 -0.12 7.74 -6.81
N ILE A 126 -0.10 8.62 -7.80
CA ILE A 126 -1.32 9.16 -8.42
C ILE A 126 -1.63 8.37 -9.69
N SER A 127 -2.79 7.72 -9.74
CA SER A 127 -3.29 7.04 -10.94
C SER A 127 -4.02 8.03 -11.84
N PHE A 128 -3.77 7.92 -13.14
CA PHE A 128 -4.52 8.61 -14.19
C PHE A 128 -5.12 7.58 -15.14
N GLU A 129 -6.43 7.58 -15.28
CA GLU A 129 -7.14 6.73 -16.23
C GLU A 129 -7.72 7.58 -17.37
N CYS A 130 -7.25 7.33 -18.59
CA CYS A 130 -7.79 8.01 -19.76
C CYS A 130 -9.00 7.24 -20.30
N ARG A 131 -9.97 7.97 -20.88
CA ARG A 131 -11.16 7.38 -21.55
C ARG A 131 -10.85 6.36 -22.65
N CYS A 132 -9.63 6.36 -23.20
CA CYS A 132 -9.18 5.36 -24.15
C CYS A 132 -8.75 4.02 -23.52
N GLY A 133 -8.85 3.89 -22.18
CA GLY A 133 -8.44 2.72 -21.42
C GLY A 133 -6.96 2.68 -21.04
N TYR A 134 -6.18 3.72 -21.38
CA TYR A 134 -4.78 3.80 -20.95
C TYR A 134 -4.67 4.35 -19.52
N THR A 135 -4.01 3.60 -18.65
CA THR A 135 -3.73 3.98 -17.27
C THR A 135 -2.24 4.25 -17.08
N SER A 136 -1.92 5.27 -16.29
CA SER A 136 -0.53 5.62 -15.93
C SER A 136 -0.47 6.05 -14.48
N ASN A 137 0.63 5.69 -13.81
CA ASN A 137 0.86 6.01 -12.41
C ASN A 137 2.02 7.01 -12.30
N VAL A 138 1.85 8.04 -11.48
CA VAL A 138 2.89 9.01 -11.16
C VAL A 138 3.32 8.82 -9.71
N ALA A 139 4.56 8.36 -9.57
CA ALA A 139 5.31 8.28 -8.34
C ALA A 139 5.41 9.62 -7.57
N PRO A 140 5.54 9.61 -6.22
CA PRO A 140 5.94 10.76 -5.43
C PRO A 140 7.10 11.60 -6.02
N GLU A 141 8.19 10.96 -6.43
CA GLU A 141 9.40 11.63 -6.94
C GLU A 141 9.19 12.15 -8.37
N GLY A 142 8.19 11.61 -9.08
CA GLY A 142 7.77 12.09 -10.39
C GLY A 142 6.91 13.35 -10.35
N ILE A 143 6.50 13.81 -9.15
CA ILE A 143 5.68 15.01 -8.98
C ILE A 143 6.56 16.27 -9.01
N PRO A 144 6.38 17.16 -10.00
CA PRO A 144 7.14 18.41 -10.09
C PRO A 144 6.92 19.34 -8.90
N ASN A 145 7.95 20.10 -8.52
CA ASN A 145 7.90 21.00 -7.36
C ASN A 145 6.75 22.03 -7.44
N GLU A 146 6.49 22.55 -8.65
CA GLU A 146 5.40 23.50 -8.93
C GLU A 146 3.99 22.91 -8.77
N HIS A 147 3.87 21.61 -8.51
CA HIS A 147 2.60 20.92 -8.32
C HIS A 147 2.40 20.43 -6.88
N LYS A 148 3.42 20.45 -6.02
CA LYS A 148 3.35 19.92 -4.65
C LYS A 148 2.23 20.56 -3.82
N THR A 149 2.10 21.88 -3.86
CA THR A 149 1.08 22.61 -3.09
C THR A 149 -0.30 22.61 -3.76
N LYS A 150 -0.43 22.05 -4.96
CA LYS A 150 -1.72 22.00 -5.66
C LYS A 150 -2.57 20.88 -5.10
N ARG A 151 -3.88 21.13 -5.04
CA ARG A 151 -4.88 20.08 -4.74
C ARG A 151 -4.86 19.04 -5.85
N LEU A 152 -5.00 17.76 -5.50
CA LEU A 152 -5.03 16.66 -6.47
C LEU A 152 -6.11 16.87 -7.53
N THR A 153 -7.31 17.29 -7.14
CA THR A 153 -8.43 17.56 -8.05
C THR A 153 -8.12 18.63 -9.12
N SER A 154 -7.15 19.52 -8.85
CA SER A 154 -6.69 20.54 -9.78
C SER A 154 -5.60 20.06 -10.75
N LEU A 155 -4.95 18.92 -10.47
CA LEU A 155 -3.97 18.33 -11.36
C LEU A 155 -4.66 17.79 -12.62
N LYS A 156 -3.90 17.81 -13.72
CA LYS A 156 -4.34 17.35 -15.03
C LYS A 156 -3.18 16.72 -15.78
N GLY A 157 -3.39 15.51 -16.27
CA GLY A 157 -2.47 14.78 -17.12
C GLY A 157 -2.78 14.97 -18.61
N ARG A 158 -1.82 14.57 -19.45
CA ARG A 158 -1.99 14.37 -20.89
C ARG A 158 -1.74 12.91 -21.21
N CYS A 159 -2.70 12.26 -21.86
CA CYS A 159 -2.55 10.87 -22.28
C CYS A 159 -1.53 10.76 -23.41
N THR A 160 -0.52 9.91 -23.24
CA THR A 160 0.53 9.66 -24.24
C THR A 160 0.07 8.76 -25.38
N LYS A 161 -1.06 8.05 -25.24
CA LYS A 161 -1.62 7.15 -26.26
C LYS A 161 -2.58 7.83 -27.23
N CYS A 162 -3.54 8.61 -26.73
CA CYS A 162 -4.56 9.27 -27.56
C CYS A 162 -4.44 10.81 -27.58
N SER A 163 -3.39 11.37 -26.95
CA SER A 163 -3.16 12.82 -26.83
C SER A 163 -4.25 13.61 -26.12
N SER A 164 -5.24 12.94 -25.51
CA SER A 164 -6.27 13.59 -24.70
C SER A 164 -5.62 14.41 -23.58
N SER A 165 -5.95 15.69 -23.54
CA SER A 165 -5.54 16.61 -22.48
C SER A 165 -6.56 16.63 -21.34
N SER A 166 -6.15 17.19 -20.21
CA SER A 166 -7.02 17.42 -19.06
C SER A 166 -7.56 16.14 -18.41
N VAL A 167 -6.80 15.04 -18.46
CA VAL A 167 -7.13 13.79 -17.76
C VAL A 167 -6.99 14.04 -16.25
N PRO A 168 -8.06 13.98 -15.45
CA PRO A 168 -7.96 14.15 -14.01
C PRO A 168 -7.27 12.94 -13.36
N PRO A 169 -6.71 13.08 -12.14
CA PRO A 169 -6.42 11.94 -11.30
C PRO A 169 -7.67 11.07 -11.12
N ALA A 170 -7.48 9.77 -11.20
CA ALA A 170 -8.53 8.78 -11.01
C ALA A 170 -8.48 8.18 -9.60
N ASP A 171 -7.28 7.84 -9.13
CA ASP A 171 -7.11 7.17 -7.84
C ASP A 171 -5.72 7.43 -7.21
N LEU A 172 -5.53 7.02 -5.95
CA LEU A 172 -4.27 6.96 -5.22
C LEU A 172 -3.90 5.50 -5.04
N ILE A 173 -2.71 5.15 -5.50
CA ILE A 173 -2.22 3.78 -5.43
C ILE A 173 -1.32 3.65 -4.22
N LYS A 174 -1.75 2.80 -3.29
CA LYS A 174 -1.06 2.45 -2.04
C LYS A 174 0.16 1.57 -2.29
N SER A 175 0.05 0.63 -3.21
CA SER A 175 1.11 -0.28 -3.63
C SER A 175 1.81 0.29 -4.86
N TRP A 176 2.73 1.24 -4.67
CA TRP A 176 3.52 1.67 -5.81
C TRP A 176 4.38 0.50 -6.31
N LYS A 177 4.05 0.00 -7.50
CA LYS A 177 4.94 -0.82 -8.32
C LYS A 177 6.20 -0.02 -8.67
N ARG A 178 7.28 -0.21 -7.92
CA ARG A 178 8.62 -0.19 -8.52
C ARG A 178 8.66 -1.30 -9.56
N THR A 179 8.31 -0.97 -10.81
CA THR A 179 8.68 -1.77 -11.99
C THR A 179 10.17 -1.67 -12.21
#